data_AF-A0A7C4UMU3-F1
#
_entry.id   AF-A0A7C4UMU3-F1
#
_cell.length_a   1.000
_cell.length_b   1.000
_cell.length_c   1.000
_cell.angle_alpha   90.00
_cell.angle_beta   90.00
_cell.angle_gamma   90.00
#
_symmetry.space_group_name_H-M   'P 1'
#
loop_
_entity.id
_entity.type
_entity.pdbx_description
1 polymer ?
#
loop_
_entity_poly.entity_id
_entity_poly.type
_entity_poly.pdbx_seq_one_letter_code
_entity_poly.pdbx_strand_id
1 'polypeptide(L)'
;MPATTRPTTRAGAATAKPVSYVKFSDKLTDSLNDISKMIQDHKTMIDTIQEIALELTNSIGSLHTLTVKYAGIANNILDGLLPLAKGLPIIPKNVLQLLVNLESMTQRIIDNQASTSKTITEVQSGLKTGDVNKIKGHAGALQNMTRTLTSILPKG
;
A
#
# COMPACT_ATOMS: atom_id res chain seq x y z
N MET A 1 57.99 13.02 75.24
CA MET A 1 56.66 12.53 74.80
C MET A 1 55.61 13.42 75.43
N PRO A 2 54.39 13.60 74.87
CA PRO A 2 53.85 13.19 73.56
C PRO A 2 53.62 14.43 72.64
N ALA A 3 53.04 14.42 71.43
CA ALA A 3 52.67 13.40 70.45
C ALA A 3 52.83 13.99 69.03
N THR A 4 53.10 13.15 68.03
CA THR A 4 53.14 13.55 66.61
C THR A 4 51.75 13.48 65.97
N THR A 5 51.30 14.54 65.29
CA THR A 5 50.05 14.53 64.51
C THR A 5 50.22 15.06 63.08
N ARG A 6 50.10 14.15 62.12
CA ARG A 6 49.51 14.34 60.77
C ARG A 6 48.16 13.57 60.79
N PRO A 7 47.18 13.77 59.88
CA PRO A 7 47.18 14.50 58.61
C PRO A 7 46.32 15.80 58.73
N THR A 8 45.76 16.48 57.71
CA THR A 8 45.56 16.22 56.27
C THR A 8 45.49 17.54 55.48
N THR A 9 45.83 17.51 54.18
CA THR A 9 45.46 18.58 53.24
C THR A 9 43.95 18.60 53.01
N ARG A 10 43.25 19.65 53.46
CA ARG A 10 41.83 19.86 53.16
C ARG A 10 41.71 20.40 51.74
N ALA A 11 41.52 19.49 50.77
CA ALA A 11 41.22 19.86 49.39
C ALA A 11 40.00 20.80 49.36
N GLY A 12 40.07 21.83 48.51
CA GLY A 12 38.99 22.81 48.39
C GLY A 12 37.66 22.12 48.06
N ALA A 13 36.60 22.51 48.77
CA ALA A 13 35.27 21.96 48.53
C ALA A 13 34.87 22.22 47.08
N ALA A 14 34.64 21.14 46.32
CA ALA A 14 34.02 21.25 45.01
C ALA A 14 32.64 21.90 45.20
N THR A 15 32.44 23.08 44.62
CA THR A 15 31.15 23.77 44.64
C THR A 15 30.15 22.92 43.89
N ALA A 16 29.26 22.26 44.64
CA ALA A 16 28.15 21.52 44.06
C ALA A 16 27.34 22.48 43.17
N LYS A 17 27.26 22.17 41.88
CA LYS A 17 26.42 22.93 40.95
C LYS A 17 24.99 22.93 41.49
N PRO A 18 24.28 24.07 41.52
CA PRO A 18 22.91 24.10 42.00
C PRO A 18 22.08 23.13 41.16
N VAL A 19 21.44 22.16 41.82
CA VAL A 19 20.50 21.25 41.16
C VAL A 19 19.30 22.10 40.75
N SER A 20 19.17 22.35 39.45
CA SER A 20 18.05 23.12 38.89
C SER A 20 16.75 22.43 39.28
N TYR A 21 15.96 23.08 40.13
CA TYR A 21 14.68 22.54 40.58
C TYR A 21 13.67 22.60 39.43
N VAL A 22 13.54 21.51 38.70
CA VAL A 22 12.60 21.39 37.59
C VAL A 22 11.22 21.10 38.15
N LYS A 23 10.23 21.95 37.88
CA LYS A 23 8.86 21.68 38.31
C LYS A 23 8.25 20.60 37.42
N PHE A 24 7.52 19.67 38.03
CA PHE A 24 6.78 18.64 37.30
C PHE A 24 5.72 19.22 36.35
N SER A 25 5.15 20.40 36.66
CA SER A 25 4.25 21.15 35.77
C SER A 25 4.89 21.46 34.42
N ASP A 26 6.16 21.88 34.46
CA ASP A 26 6.88 22.37 33.29
C ASP A 26 7.22 21.18 32.40
N LYS A 27 7.63 20.05 33.00
CA LYS A 27 7.81 18.77 32.29
C LYS A 27 6.54 18.14 31.74
N LEU A 28 5.40 18.33 32.40
CA LEU A 28 4.11 17.90 31.87
C LEU A 28 3.68 18.78 30.69
N THR A 29 3.95 20.08 30.74
CA THR A 29 3.67 21.02 29.65
C THR A 29 4.57 20.77 28.45
N ASP A 30 5.88 20.57 28.65
CA ASP A 30 6.83 20.11 27.62
C ASP A 30 6.29 18.85 26.92
N SER A 31 5.94 17.82 27.70
CA SER A 31 5.41 16.55 27.18
C SER A 31 4.12 16.72 26.37
N LEU A 32 3.21 17.60 26.80
CA LEU A 32 1.97 17.87 26.07
C LEU A 32 2.22 18.61 24.75
N ASN A 33 3.19 19.52 24.70
CA ASN A 33 3.61 20.19 23.48
C ASN A 33 4.25 19.20 22.49
N ASP A 34 5.12 18.31 22.99
CA ASP A 34 5.73 17.24 22.18
C ASP A 34 4.69 16.26 21.64
N ILE A 35 3.70 15.85 22.45
CA ILE A 35 2.57 15.03 22.01
C ILE A 35 1.74 15.76 20.95
N SER A 36 1.45 17.05 21.14
CA SER A 36 0.68 17.85 20.16
C SER A 36 1.42 17.97 18.83
N LYS A 37 2.74 18.16 18.87
CA LYS A 37 3.59 18.18 17.67
C LYS A 37 3.60 16.81 16.98
N MET A 38 3.79 15.72 17.72
CA MET A 38 3.76 14.35 17.19
C MET A 38 2.40 14.02 16.54
N ILE A 39 1.29 14.46 17.13
CA ILE A 39 -0.06 14.31 16.55
C ILE A 39 -0.17 15.07 15.22
N GLN A 40 0.37 16.29 15.14
CA GLN A 40 0.35 17.09 13.92
C GLN A 40 1.24 16.48 12.81
N ASP A 41 2.42 15.96 13.16
CA ASP A 41 3.31 15.27 12.23
C ASP A 41 2.66 13.97 11.71
N HIS A 42 2.06 13.18 12.61
CA HIS A 42 1.30 11.98 12.23
C HIS A 42 0.07 12.28 11.37
N LYS A 43 -0.64 13.39 11.64
CA LYS A 43 -1.74 13.84 10.78
C LYS A 43 -1.27 14.08 9.34
N THR A 44 -0.24 14.91 9.16
CA THR A 44 0.32 15.21 7.83
C THR A 44 0.77 13.93 7.11
N MET A 45 1.36 12.97 7.84
CA MET A 45 1.74 11.67 7.28
C MET A 45 0.52 10.83 6.85
N ILE A 46 -0.56 10.79 7.65
CA ILE A 46 -1.79 10.04 7.34
C ILE A 46 -2.49 10.67 6.12
N ASP A 47 -2.61 12.00 6.09
CA ASP A 47 -3.19 12.75 4.97
C ASP A 47 -2.40 12.45 3.67
N THR A 48 -1.07 12.45 3.74
CA THR A 48 -0.17 12.08 2.60
C THR A 48 -0.37 10.63 2.15
N ILE A 49 -0.50 9.67 3.08
CA ILE A 49 -0.75 8.25 2.76
C ILE A 49 -2.12 8.09 2.07
N GLN A 50 -3.13 8.84 2.53
CA GLN A 50 -4.48 8.83 1.97
C GLN A 50 -4.51 9.39 0.53
N GLU A 51 -3.81 10.50 0.27
CA GLU A 51 -3.65 11.08 -1.07
C GLU A 51 -2.93 10.12 -2.02
N ILE A 52 -1.79 9.56 -1.61
CA ILE A 52 -1.04 8.58 -2.41
C ILE A 52 -1.90 7.33 -2.69
N ALA A 53 -2.63 6.82 -1.69
CA ALA A 53 -3.52 5.68 -1.87
C ALA A 53 -4.68 5.97 -2.83
N LEU A 54 -5.23 7.20 -2.82
CA LEU A 54 -6.24 7.63 -3.77
C LEU A 54 -5.69 7.67 -5.20
N GLU A 55 -4.49 8.24 -5.39
CA GLU A 55 -3.91 8.37 -6.73
C GLU A 55 -3.44 7.03 -7.31
N LEU A 56 -2.94 6.13 -6.47
CA LEU A 56 -2.69 4.73 -6.85
C LEU A 56 -3.99 4.01 -7.21
N THR A 57 -5.08 4.22 -6.46
CA THR A 57 -6.39 3.62 -6.75
C THR A 57 -6.96 4.15 -8.07
N ASN A 58 -6.83 5.45 -8.34
CA ASN A 58 -7.21 6.07 -9.62
C ASN A 58 -6.40 5.47 -10.78
N SER A 59 -5.07 5.37 -10.61
CA SER A 59 -4.15 4.80 -11.60
C SER A 59 -4.47 3.34 -11.93
N ILE A 60 -4.75 2.52 -10.91
CA ILE A 60 -5.20 1.12 -11.08
C ILE A 60 -6.56 1.08 -11.82
N GLY A 61 -7.49 1.98 -11.51
CA GLY A 61 -8.76 2.11 -12.24
C GLY A 61 -8.58 2.38 -13.73
N SER A 62 -7.73 3.35 -14.09
CA SER A 62 -7.42 3.69 -15.48
C SER A 62 -6.73 2.54 -16.22
N LEU A 63 -5.72 1.91 -15.59
CA LEU A 63 -5.02 0.75 -16.14
C LEU A 63 -5.96 -0.44 -16.34
N HIS A 64 -6.83 -0.74 -15.37
CA HIS A 64 -7.80 -1.82 -15.48
C HIS A 64 -8.80 -1.57 -16.61
N THR A 65 -9.35 -0.35 -16.71
CA THR A 65 -10.27 0.05 -17.80
C THR A 65 -9.60 -0.13 -19.18
N LEU A 66 -8.34 0.30 -19.31
CA LEU A 66 -7.58 0.15 -20.54
C LEU A 66 -7.31 -1.33 -20.87
N THR A 67 -6.95 -2.13 -19.86
CA THR A 67 -6.68 -3.57 -19.98
C THR A 67 -7.93 -4.33 -20.42
N VAL A 68 -9.08 -4.06 -19.81
CA VAL A 68 -10.37 -4.65 -20.19
C VAL A 68 -10.77 -4.25 -21.61
N LYS A 69 -10.59 -2.98 -22.00
CA LYS A 69 -10.87 -2.52 -23.37
C LYS A 69 -10.05 -3.27 -24.40
N TYR A 70 -8.75 -3.45 -24.17
CA TYR A 70 -7.89 -4.22 -25.09
C TYR A 70 -8.17 -5.73 -25.03
N ALA A 71 -8.52 -6.29 -23.87
CA ALA A 71 -8.96 -7.67 -23.77
C ALA A 71 -10.23 -7.92 -24.59
N GLY A 72 -11.22 -7.02 -24.54
CA GLY A 72 -12.42 -7.09 -25.38
C GLY A 72 -12.13 -6.99 -26.89
N ILE A 73 -11.19 -6.12 -27.29
CA ILE A 73 -10.76 -6.05 -28.70
C ILE A 73 -10.09 -7.36 -29.13
N ALA A 74 -9.19 -7.90 -28.31
CA ALA A 74 -8.52 -9.16 -28.58
C ALA A 74 -9.50 -10.34 -28.62
N ASN A 75 -10.48 -10.40 -27.71
CA ASN A 75 -11.51 -11.44 -27.71
C ASN A 75 -12.31 -11.44 -29.02
N ASN A 76 -12.85 -10.29 -29.43
CA ASN A 76 -13.61 -10.16 -30.68
C ASN A 76 -12.78 -10.58 -31.92
N ILE A 77 -11.47 -10.31 -31.92
CA ILE A 77 -10.57 -10.76 -32.99
C ILE A 77 -10.39 -12.29 -32.94
N LEU A 78 -10.20 -12.86 -31.75
CA LEU A 78 -10.04 -14.30 -31.55
C LEU A 78 -11.33 -15.06 -31.90
N ASP A 79 -12.50 -14.57 -31.52
CA ASP A 79 -13.82 -15.12 -31.87
C ASP A 79 -14.01 -15.23 -33.39
N GLY A 80 -13.51 -14.27 -34.16
CA GLY A 80 -13.52 -14.30 -35.63
C GLY A 80 -12.43 -15.19 -36.25
N LEU A 81 -11.23 -15.23 -35.65
CA LEU A 81 -10.08 -15.97 -36.21
C LEU A 81 -10.06 -17.46 -35.82
N LEU A 82 -10.52 -17.84 -34.63
CA LEU A 82 -10.50 -19.23 -34.16
C LEU A 82 -11.32 -20.20 -35.02
N PRO A 83 -12.52 -19.86 -35.53
CA PRO A 83 -13.26 -20.72 -36.44
C PRO A 83 -12.52 -20.93 -37.76
N LEU A 84 -11.94 -19.85 -38.32
CA LEU A 84 -11.13 -19.91 -39.56
C LEU A 84 -9.87 -20.76 -39.36
N ALA A 85 -9.21 -20.61 -38.21
CA ALA A 85 -8.05 -21.39 -37.83
C ALA A 85 -8.39 -22.89 -37.68
N LYS A 86 -9.49 -23.21 -36.98
CA LYS A 86 -9.97 -24.60 -36.81
C LYS A 86 -10.42 -25.23 -38.14
N GLY A 87 -10.81 -24.43 -39.13
CA GLY A 87 -11.21 -24.89 -40.46
C GLY A 87 -10.07 -25.16 -41.44
N LEU A 88 -8.83 -24.78 -41.12
CA LEU A 88 -7.67 -24.98 -42.00
C LEU A 88 -6.96 -26.32 -41.72
N PRO A 89 -6.68 -27.16 -42.74
CA PRO A 89 -6.14 -28.51 -42.54
C PRO A 89 -4.69 -28.56 -42.05
N ILE A 90 -3.95 -27.44 -42.11
CA ILE A 90 -2.55 -27.35 -41.67
C ILE A 90 -2.37 -26.11 -40.79
N ILE A 91 -2.67 -26.23 -39.49
CA ILE A 91 -2.24 -25.26 -38.48
C ILE A 91 -1.38 -25.95 -37.42
N PRO A 92 -0.19 -25.41 -37.08
CA PRO A 92 0.62 -25.95 -35.99
C PRO A 92 -0.13 -25.88 -34.66
N LYS A 93 -0.16 -26.99 -33.92
CA LYS A 93 -0.86 -27.09 -32.61
C LYS A 93 -0.50 -25.96 -31.66
N ASN A 94 0.77 -25.53 -31.66
CA ASN A 94 1.28 -24.44 -30.83
C ASN A 94 0.57 -23.10 -31.10
N VAL A 95 0.24 -22.81 -32.36
CA VAL A 95 -0.47 -21.58 -32.76
C VAL A 95 -1.93 -21.65 -32.32
N LEU A 96 -2.61 -22.77 -32.55
CA LEU A 96 -3.99 -22.97 -32.12
C LEU A 96 -4.10 -22.88 -30.58
N GLN A 97 -3.15 -23.48 -29.86
CA GLN A 97 -3.12 -23.43 -28.40
C GLN A 97 -2.79 -22.03 -27.87
N LEU A 98 -1.95 -21.26 -28.56
CA LEU A 98 -1.71 -19.85 -28.23
C LEU A 98 -2.97 -19.00 -28.40
N LEU A 99 -3.76 -19.21 -29.47
CA LEU A 99 -5.04 -18.51 -29.68
C LEU A 99 -6.06 -18.86 -28.58
N VAL A 100 -6.21 -20.13 -28.22
CA VAL A 100 -7.09 -20.59 -27.12
C VAL A 100 -6.63 -20.08 -25.74
N ASN A 101 -5.31 -20.02 -25.51
CA ASN A 101 -4.77 -19.46 -24.28
C ASN A 101 -5.03 -17.94 -24.19
N LEU A 102 -4.89 -17.21 -25.31
CA LEU A 102 -5.23 -15.79 -25.37
C LEU A 102 -6.73 -15.55 -25.14
N GLU A 103 -7.60 -16.34 -25.77
CA GLU A 103 -9.06 -16.29 -25.59
C GLU A 103 -9.44 -16.50 -24.11
N SER A 104 -8.87 -17.53 -23.47
CA SER A 104 -9.09 -17.78 -22.05
C SER A 104 -8.57 -16.63 -21.16
N MET A 105 -7.44 -16.02 -21.53
CA MET A 105 -6.85 -14.90 -20.81
C MET A 105 -7.69 -13.62 -20.95
N THR A 106 -8.15 -13.30 -22.16
CA THR A 106 -9.00 -12.12 -22.44
C THR A 106 -10.36 -12.26 -21.78
N GLN A 107 -10.98 -13.43 -21.89
CA GLN A 107 -12.28 -13.69 -21.25
C GLN A 107 -12.18 -13.55 -19.72
N ARG A 108 -11.14 -14.11 -19.08
CA ARG A 108 -10.91 -13.93 -17.63
C ARG A 108 -10.76 -12.46 -17.20
N ILE A 109 -10.16 -11.61 -18.03
CA ILE A 109 -10.05 -10.17 -17.75
C ILE A 109 -11.44 -9.51 -17.82
N ILE A 110 -12.22 -9.85 -18.85
CA ILE A 110 -13.58 -9.32 -19.07
C ILE A 110 -14.53 -9.77 -17.94
N ASP A 111 -14.55 -11.06 -17.60
CA ASP A 111 -15.40 -11.63 -16.55
C ASP A 111 -15.17 -10.97 -15.17
N ASN A 112 -13.92 -10.60 -14.87
CA ASN A 112 -13.56 -9.97 -13.62
C ASN A 112 -13.76 -8.44 -13.60
N GLN A 113 -14.07 -7.80 -14.75
CA GLN A 113 -14.22 -6.35 -14.88
C GLN A 113 -15.14 -5.76 -13.79
N ALA A 114 -16.33 -6.31 -13.63
CA ALA A 114 -17.35 -5.75 -12.74
C ALA A 114 -16.93 -5.82 -11.27
N SER A 115 -16.34 -6.94 -10.84
CA SER A 115 -15.85 -7.15 -9.48
C SER A 115 -14.66 -6.24 -9.16
N THR A 116 -13.72 -6.12 -10.11
CA THR A 116 -12.56 -5.22 -9.99
C THR A 116 -12.98 -3.76 -9.95
N SER A 117 -13.84 -3.32 -10.86
CA SER A 117 -14.36 -1.94 -10.91
C SER A 117 -15.12 -1.55 -9.64
N LYS A 118 -15.92 -2.49 -9.11
CA LYS A 118 -16.60 -2.32 -7.81
C LYS A 118 -15.58 -2.16 -6.68
N THR A 119 -14.60 -3.07 -6.57
CA THR A 119 -13.56 -3.01 -5.54
C THR A 119 -12.80 -1.69 -5.55
N ILE A 120 -12.40 -1.20 -6.74
CA ILE A 120 -11.71 0.07 -6.92
C ILE A 120 -12.60 1.25 -6.45
N THR A 121 -13.88 1.24 -6.82
CA THR A 121 -14.84 2.28 -6.41
C THR A 121 -15.07 2.29 -4.89
N GLU A 122 -15.19 1.11 -4.27
CA GLU A 122 -15.39 0.96 -2.83
C GLU A 122 -14.16 1.38 -2.03
N VAL A 123 -12.95 1.05 -2.50
CA VAL A 123 -11.68 1.52 -1.92
C VAL A 123 -11.54 3.03 -2.06
N GLN A 124 -11.80 3.60 -3.25
CA GLN A 124 -11.76 5.04 -3.48
C GLN A 124 -12.78 5.78 -2.60
N SER A 125 -13.97 5.22 -2.38
CA SER A 125 -14.98 5.75 -1.46
C SER A 125 -14.49 5.71 -0.02
N GLY A 126 -14.00 4.57 0.46
CA GLY A 126 -13.49 4.42 1.83
C GLY A 126 -12.32 5.37 2.12
N LEU A 127 -11.40 5.52 1.17
CA LEU A 127 -10.30 6.48 1.24
C LEU A 127 -10.82 7.93 1.28
N LYS A 128 -11.76 8.33 0.40
CA LYS A 128 -12.32 9.70 0.42
C LYS A 128 -13.08 10.04 1.70
N THR A 129 -13.73 9.07 2.34
CA THR A 129 -14.51 9.31 3.57
C THR A 129 -13.76 9.02 4.86
N GLY A 130 -12.48 8.61 4.81
CA GLY A 130 -11.73 8.16 5.98
C GLY A 130 -12.30 6.92 6.68
N ASP A 131 -13.10 6.11 5.95
CA ASP A 131 -13.80 4.96 6.52
C ASP A 131 -12.87 3.75 6.56
N VAL A 132 -12.16 3.62 7.68
CA VAL A 132 -11.22 2.54 7.95
C VAL A 132 -11.89 1.15 7.90
N ASN A 133 -13.19 1.06 8.21
CA ASN A 133 -13.91 -0.22 8.14
C ASN A 133 -14.13 -0.66 6.69
N LYS A 134 -14.48 0.27 5.78
CA LYS A 134 -14.48 0.00 4.33
C LYS A 134 -13.08 -0.36 3.84
N ILE A 135 -12.07 0.45 4.13
CA ILE A 135 -10.69 0.20 3.68
C ILE A 135 -10.22 -1.21 4.12
N LYS A 136 -10.46 -1.57 5.38
CA LYS A 136 -10.11 -2.89 5.94
C LYS A 136 -10.96 -4.03 5.34
N GLY A 137 -12.25 -3.81 5.12
CA GLY A 137 -13.14 -4.78 4.47
C GLY A 137 -12.74 -5.08 3.02
N HIS A 138 -12.33 -4.06 2.26
CA HIS A 138 -11.92 -4.21 0.87
C HIS A 138 -10.43 -4.57 0.69
N ALA A 139 -9.61 -4.57 1.74
CA ALA A 139 -8.24 -5.08 1.68
C ALA A 139 -8.17 -6.56 1.24
N GLY A 140 -9.12 -7.39 1.67
CA GLY A 140 -9.25 -8.77 1.20
C GLY A 140 -9.67 -8.87 -0.27
N ALA A 141 -10.53 -7.97 -0.73
CA ALA A 141 -10.95 -7.87 -2.13
C ALA A 141 -9.79 -7.42 -3.03
N LEU A 142 -8.98 -6.45 -2.60
CA LEU A 142 -7.75 -6.04 -3.29
C LEU A 142 -6.73 -7.19 -3.36
N GLN A 143 -6.53 -7.96 -2.27
CA GLN A 143 -5.65 -9.13 -2.31
C GLN A 143 -6.15 -10.18 -3.31
N ASN A 144 -7.46 -10.43 -3.38
CA ASN A 144 -8.05 -11.36 -4.34
C ASN A 144 -7.92 -10.83 -5.78
N MET A 145 -8.16 -9.54 -6.01
CA MET A 145 -7.92 -8.87 -7.30
C MET A 145 -6.47 -9.05 -7.74
N THR A 146 -5.49 -8.80 -6.87
CA THR A 146 -4.07 -9.03 -7.16
C THR A 146 -3.79 -10.50 -7.49
N ARG A 147 -4.30 -11.46 -6.71
CA ARG A 147 -4.14 -12.91 -7.01
C ARG A 147 -4.72 -13.27 -8.38
N THR A 148 -5.92 -12.78 -8.70
CA THR A 148 -6.57 -13.00 -10.00
C THR A 148 -5.73 -12.43 -11.13
N LEU A 149 -5.31 -11.16 -11.04
CA LEU A 149 -4.45 -10.52 -12.05
C LEU A 149 -3.12 -11.26 -12.22
N THR A 150 -2.44 -11.64 -11.13
CA THR A 150 -1.22 -12.45 -11.18
C THR A 150 -1.46 -13.84 -11.79
N SER A 151 -2.64 -14.44 -11.61
CA SER A 151 -2.98 -15.73 -12.25
C SER A 151 -3.29 -15.64 -13.74
N ILE A 152 -3.55 -14.43 -14.24
CA ILE A 152 -3.80 -14.12 -15.66
C ILE A 152 -2.48 -13.80 -16.39
N LEU A 153 -1.46 -13.31 -15.67
CA LEU A 153 -0.13 -13.09 -16.26
C LEU A 153 0.46 -14.42 -16.78
N PRO A 154 1.06 -14.42 -17.99
CA PRO A 154 1.76 -15.60 -18.49
C PRO A 154 2.93 -15.93 -17.58
N LYS A 155 3.08 -17.22 -17.26
CA LYS A 155 4.29 -17.72 -16.58
C LYS A 155 5.43 -17.71 -17.59
N GLY A 156 6.49 -16.96 -17.28
CA GLY A 156 7.77 -17.01 -17.98
C GLY A 156 8.51 -18.32 -17.73
#